data_AF-A0AAN6ZVG7-F1
#
_entry.id   AF-A0AAN6ZVG7-F1
#
_cell.length_a   1.000
_cell.length_b   1.000
_cell.length_c   1.000
_cell.angle_alpha   90.00
_cell.angle_beta   90.00
_cell.angle_gamma   90.00
#
_symmetry.space_group_name_H-M   'P 1'
#
loop_
_entity.id
_entity.type
_entity.pdbx_description
1 polymer ?
#
loop_
_entity_poly.entity_id
_entity_poly.type
_entity_poly.pdbx_seq_one_letter_code
_entity_poly.pdbx_strand_id
1 'polypeptide(L)'
;MRRFLVHLFLLLSLASPVTLAACVAPIYQYGDGTFIENLLALPSGNILLSTFGSGNLVSIDPNARNPTPRNVAKLSTATGLTAIAELPGNLYAVGAGVHTEFGFANNSMALFVVKVTGHQPTGAVVASIPVPGTSMMNGLAALPRRPFTVLSADSIGGRLLRINTLTHQVDVAWTDPAIGSGGNMNIPLGINGLKIRGKWLYLACKRLSPTD
;
A
#
# COMPACT_ATOMS: atom_id res chain seq x y z
N MET A 1 -7.57 5.07 82.56
CA MET A 1 -8.37 4.89 81.32
C MET A 1 -7.46 5.18 80.12
N ARG A 2 -6.89 4.16 79.47
CA ARG A 2 -5.99 4.30 78.31
C ARG A 2 -6.78 4.06 77.02
N ARG A 3 -6.74 5.04 76.12
CA ARG A 3 -7.31 4.99 74.76
C ARG A 3 -6.38 4.16 73.86
N PHE A 4 -6.92 3.18 73.13
CA PHE A 4 -6.23 2.53 72.02
C PHE A 4 -6.74 3.10 70.70
N LEU A 5 -5.80 3.64 69.92
CA LEU A 5 -6.01 4.18 68.58
C LEU A 5 -5.52 3.10 67.60
N VAL A 6 -6.42 2.50 66.81
CA VAL A 6 -6.05 1.56 65.75
C VAL A 6 -5.91 2.34 64.45
N HIS A 7 -4.72 2.34 63.86
CA HIS A 7 -4.46 2.91 62.54
C HIS A 7 -4.55 1.80 61.48
N LEU A 8 -5.52 1.92 60.59
CA LEU A 8 -5.65 1.09 59.40
C LEU A 8 -4.78 1.70 58.30
N PHE A 9 -3.65 1.04 57.98
CA PHE A 9 -2.84 1.41 56.81
C PHE A 9 -3.40 0.71 55.57
N LEU A 10 -3.97 1.50 54.65
CA LEU A 10 -4.36 1.04 53.33
C LEU A 10 -3.12 1.05 52.42
N LEU A 11 -2.57 -0.13 52.13
CA LEU A 11 -1.50 -0.30 51.14
C LEU A 11 -2.11 -0.19 49.73
N LEU A 12 -1.96 0.97 49.08
CA LEU A 12 -2.16 1.08 47.64
C LEU A 12 -1.02 0.33 46.94
N SER A 13 -1.31 -0.82 46.34
CA SER A 13 -0.40 -1.48 45.43
C SER A 13 -0.27 -0.64 44.16
N LEU A 14 0.88 -0.01 43.97
CA LEU A 14 1.29 0.55 42.69
C LEU A 14 1.44 -0.60 41.69
N ALA A 15 0.41 -0.86 40.90
CA ALA A 15 0.52 -1.74 39.74
C ALA A 15 1.37 -1.01 38.69
N SER A 16 2.67 -1.33 38.63
CA SER A 16 3.52 -0.89 37.54
C SER A 16 2.98 -1.45 36.22
N PRO A 17 2.77 -0.63 35.18
CA PRO A 17 2.38 -1.15 33.89
C PRO A 17 3.53 -1.99 33.35
N VAL A 18 3.33 -3.30 33.25
CA VAL A 18 4.22 -4.16 32.48
C VAL A 18 4.00 -3.80 31.01
N THR A 19 4.85 -2.93 30.48
CA THR A 19 4.99 -2.80 29.02
C THR A 19 5.59 -4.10 28.50
N LEU A 20 4.74 -5.00 28.03
CA LEU A 20 5.17 -6.13 27.21
C LEU A 20 5.86 -5.54 25.97
N ALA A 21 7.19 -5.64 25.93
CA ALA A 21 7.92 -5.39 24.70
C ALA A 21 7.40 -6.39 23.65
N ALA A 22 6.73 -5.89 22.62
CA ALA A 22 6.32 -6.74 21.51
C ALA A 22 7.59 -7.33 20.88
N CYS A 23 7.75 -8.64 20.96
CA CYS A 23 8.83 -9.34 20.26
C CYS A 23 8.54 -9.24 18.77
N VAL A 24 9.28 -8.40 18.05
CA VAL A 24 9.20 -8.27 16.59
C VAL A 24 10.20 -9.24 15.98
N ALA A 25 9.70 -10.24 15.26
CA ALA A 25 10.53 -11.15 14.48
C ALA A 25 10.27 -10.94 12.98
N PRO A 26 11.30 -11.03 12.12
CA PRO A 26 11.10 -10.96 10.67
C PRO A 26 10.29 -12.17 10.20
N ILE A 27 9.30 -11.94 9.33
CA ILE A 27 8.55 -13.02 8.68
C ILE A 27 9.40 -13.67 7.60
N TYR A 28 10.01 -12.85 6.74
CA TYR A 28 10.85 -13.28 5.62
C TYR A 28 11.77 -12.15 5.16
N GLN A 29 12.94 -12.50 4.64
CA GLN A 29 13.89 -11.57 4.02
C GLN A 29 14.38 -12.15 2.70
N TYR A 30 14.25 -11.37 1.63
CA TYR A 30 14.82 -11.70 0.32
C TYR A 30 16.34 -11.56 0.35
N GLY A 31 17.05 -12.52 -0.25
CA GLY A 31 18.52 -12.50 -0.35
C GLY A 31 19.08 -11.69 -1.51
N ASP A 32 18.24 -11.23 -2.43
CA ASP A 32 18.62 -10.60 -3.71
C ASP A 32 18.35 -9.09 -3.77
N GLY A 33 17.94 -8.49 -2.65
CA GLY A 33 17.59 -7.07 -2.60
C GLY A 33 16.24 -6.72 -3.24
N THR A 34 15.33 -7.70 -3.39
CA THR A 34 13.96 -7.46 -3.85
C THR A 34 13.31 -6.28 -3.11
N PHE A 35 12.92 -5.25 -3.87
CA PHE A 35 12.17 -4.11 -3.35
C PHE A 35 10.69 -4.47 -3.29
N ILE A 36 10.19 -4.73 -2.07
CA ILE A 36 8.75 -4.78 -1.77
C ILE A 36 8.18 -3.36 -1.70
N GLU A 37 7.30 -3.00 -2.64
CA GLU A 37 6.74 -1.65 -2.73
C GLU A 37 5.56 -1.49 -1.77
N ASN A 38 4.60 -2.42 -1.83
CA ASN A 38 3.40 -2.40 -1.01
C ASN A 38 3.08 -3.76 -0.41
N LEU A 39 2.20 -3.71 0.59
CA LEU A 39 1.62 -4.88 1.22
C LEU A 39 0.14 -4.67 1.52
N LEU A 40 -0.62 -5.75 1.49
CA LEU A 40 -2.02 -5.78 1.88
C LEU A 40 -2.35 -7.12 2.56
N ALA A 41 -2.92 -7.07 3.76
CA ALA A 41 -3.37 -8.27 4.45
C ALA A 41 -4.65 -8.81 3.79
N LEU A 42 -4.64 -10.08 3.42
CA LEU A 42 -5.78 -10.77 2.84
C LEU A 42 -6.71 -11.32 3.94
N PRO A 43 -8.02 -11.49 3.68
CA PRO A 43 -8.94 -12.12 4.62
C PRO A 43 -8.53 -13.53 5.06
N SER A 44 -7.73 -14.23 4.26
CA SER A 44 -7.19 -15.56 4.61
C SER A 44 -6.09 -15.52 5.67
N GLY A 45 -5.61 -14.34 6.08
CA GLY A 45 -4.45 -14.15 6.96
C GLY A 45 -3.09 -14.09 6.25
N ASN A 46 -3.06 -14.35 4.94
CA ASN A 46 -1.86 -14.16 4.12
C ASN A 46 -1.62 -12.67 3.87
N ILE A 47 -0.38 -12.29 3.55
CA ILE A 47 -0.03 -10.93 3.12
C ILE A 47 0.25 -10.97 1.62
N LEU A 48 -0.45 -10.13 0.85
CA LEU A 48 -0.18 -9.88 -0.57
C LEU A 48 0.88 -8.77 -0.68
N LEU A 49 1.88 -8.96 -1.53
CA LEU A 49 3.01 -8.06 -1.72
C LEU A 49 3.19 -7.74 -3.20
N SER A 50 3.58 -6.50 -3.50
CA SER A 50 3.99 -6.06 -4.83
C SER A 50 5.49 -5.78 -4.86
N THR A 51 6.15 -6.14 -5.96
CA THR A 51 7.59 -5.89 -6.13
C THR A 51 7.87 -4.79 -7.17
N PHE A 52 8.62 -3.76 -6.77
CA PHE A 52 8.84 -2.57 -7.60
C PHE A 52 9.67 -2.84 -8.86
N GLY A 53 10.76 -3.61 -8.73
CA GLY A 53 11.71 -3.85 -9.83
C GLY A 53 11.60 -5.22 -10.51
N SER A 54 10.75 -6.12 -10.03
CA SER A 54 10.63 -7.47 -10.58
C SER A 54 9.23 -7.84 -11.09
N GLY A 55 8.21 -7.01 -10.85
CA GLY A 55 6.89 -7.17 -11.48
C GLY A 55 6.07 -8.35 -10.94
N ASN A 56 6.37 -8.82 -9.72
CA ASN A 56 5.74 -9.99 -9.13
C ASN A 56 4.69 -9.60 -8.08
N LEU A 57 3.48 -10.14 -8.24
CA LEU A 57 2.46 -10.11 -7.20
C LEU A 57 2.57 -11.43 -6.43
N VAL A 58 2.99 -11.37 -5.17
CA VAL A 58 3.29 -12.56 -4.36
C VAL A 58 2.49 -12.56 -3.06
N SER A 59 2.26 -13.74 -2.50
CA SER A 59 1.65 -13.89 -1.18
C SER A 59 2.59 -14.62 -0.24
N ILE A 60 2.50 -14.31 1.04
CA ILE A 60 3.22 -15.01 2.10
C ILE A 60 2.27 -15.27 3.27
N ASP A 61 2.33 -16.49 3.81
CA ASP A 61 1.66 -16.84 5.06
C ASP A 61 2.60 -16.46 6.23
N PRO A 62 2.28 -15.43 7.01
CA PRO A 62 3.14 -14.99 8.11
C PRO A 62 3.18 -15.98 9.27
N ASN A 63 2.25 -16.95 9.33
CA ASN A 63 2.12 -17.92 10.41
C ASN A 63 2.66 -19.31 10.02
N ALA A 64 3.13 -19.49 8.79
CA ALA A 64 3.74 -20.74 8.37
C ALA A 64 5.01 -21.01 9.18
N ARG A 65 5.31 -22.30 9.45
CA ARG A 65 6.54 -22.70 10.17
C ARG A 65 7.81 -22.19 9.47
N ASN A 66 7.80 -22.17 8.14
CA ASN A 66 8.84 -21.63 7.28
C ASN A 66 8.18 -20.73 6.23
N PRO A 67 7.96 -19.43 6.52
CA PRO A 67 7.30 -18.52 5.59
C PRO A 67 8.12 -18.37 4.30
N THR A 68 7.48 -18.59 3.15
CA THR A 68 8.10 -18.41 1.83
C THR A 68 7.11 -17.71 0.90
N PRO A 69 7.50 -16.62 0.21
CA PRO A 69 6.67 -15.97 -0.78
C PRO A 69 6.30 -16.90 -1.94
N ARG A 70 5.06 -16.81 -2.43
CA ARG A 70 4.54 -17.56 -3.57
C ARG A 70 3.92 -16.62 -4.58
N ASN A 71 4.21 -16.82 -5.86
CA ASN A 71 3.59 -16.04 -6.93
C ASN A 71 2.06 -16.24 -6.92
N VAL A 72 1.33 -15.14 -6.87
CA VAL A 72 -0.14 -15.11 -6.93
C VAL A 72 -0.58 -14.94 -8.37
N ALA A 73 -0.01 -13.96 -9.07
CA ALA A 73 -0.29 -13.70 -10.48
C ALA A 73 0.90 -13.01 -11.16
N LYS A 74 1.02 -13.23 -12.47
CA LYS A 74 1.92 -12.45 -13.34
C LYS A 74 1.10 -11.40 -14.09
N LEU A 75 1.47 -10.13 -13.96
CA LEU A 75 0.74 -9.02 -14.58
C LEU A 75 1.29 -8.70 -15.98
N SER A 76 1.08 -9.60 -16.94
CA SER A 76 1.45 -9.44 -18.35
C SER A 76 2.89 -8.91 -18.57
N THR A 77 3.06 -7.81 -19.32
CA THR A 77 4.34 -7.17 -19.66
C THR A 77 4.92 -6.29 -18.54
N ALA A 78 4.27 -6.23 -17.37
CA ALA A 78 4.76 -5.42 -16.28
C ALA A 78 6.07 -6.01 -15.73
N THR A 79 7.07 -5.15 -15.59
CA THR A 79 8.35 -5.45 -14.93
C THR A 79 8.47 -4.79 -13.57
N GLY A 80 7.45 -4.01 -13.16
CA GLY A 80 7.34 -3.44 -11.83
C GLY A 80 5.89 -3.24 -11.39
N LEU A 81 5.66 -3.43 -10.10
CA LEU A 81 4.38 -3.23 -9.44
C LEU A 81 4.51 -2.17 -8.33
N THR A 82 3.43 -1.43 -8.08
CA THR A 82 3.35 -0.42 -7.02
C THR A 82 2.24 -0.77 -6.02
N ALA A 83 1.40 0.19 -5.60
CA ALA A 83 0.40 -0.06 -4.59
C ALA A 83 -0.69 -1.04 -4.99
N ILE A 84 -1.31 -1.56 -3.92
CA ILE A 84 -2.42 -2.48 -3.93
C ILE A 84 -3.58 -1.81 -3.20
N ALA A 85 -4.79 -1.91 -3.74
CA ALA A 85 -6.02 -1.54 -3.04
C ALA A 85 -7.03 -2.67 -3.11
N GLU A 86 -7.67 -2.98 -1.97
CA GLU A 86 -8.77 -3.93 -1.91
C GLU A 86 -10.02 -3.36 -2.59
N LEU A 87 -10.69 -4.22 -3.36
CA LEU A 87 -12.00 -4.01 -3.96
C LEU A 87 -12.94 -5.13 -3.46
N PRO A 88 -14.27 -4.97 -3.58
CA PRO A 88 -15.22 -5.98 -3.14
C PRO A 88 -15.09 -7.29 -3.93
N GLY A 89 -15.39 -8.42 -3.29
CA GLY A 89 -15.46 -9.71 -3.97
C GLY A 89 -14.10 -10.38 -4.19
N ASN A 90 -13.15 -10.17 -3.28
CA ASN A 90 -11.77 -10.65 -3.38
C ASN A 90 -11.05 -10.16 -4.64
N LEU A 91 -11.35 -8.93 -5.03
CA LEU A 91 -10.70 -8.23 -6.13
C LEU A 91 -9.68 -7.25 -5.56
N TYR A 92 -8.56 -7.11 -6.23
CA TYR A 92 -7.47 -6.24 -5.79
C TYR A 92 -6.99 -5.43 -6.99
N ALA A 93 -7.00 -4.11 -6.85
CA ALA A 93 -6.43 -3.20 -7.81
C ALA A 93 -4.92 -3.11 -7.56
N VAL A 94 -4.11 -3.26 -8.60
CA VAL A 94 -2.64 -3.25 -8.54
C VAL A 94 -2.11 -2.31 -9.61
N GLY A 95 -1.32 -1.32 -9.22
CA GLY A 95 -0.59 -0.48 -10.17
C GLY A 95 0.59 -1.26 -10.75
N ALA A 96 0.75 -1.23 -12.07
CA ALA A 96 1.84 -1.95 -12.74
C ALA A 96 2.23 -1.30 -14.07
N GLY A 97 3.48 -1.51 -14.48
CA GLY A 97 3.99 -1.06 -15.76
C GLY A 97 5.38 -1.60 -16.07
N VAL A 98 6.01 -1.05 -17.11
CA VAL A 98 7.40 -1.37 -17.44
C VAL A 98 8.32 -0.46 -16.61
N HIS A 99 8.95 -1.04 -15.59
CA HIS A 99 9.77 -0.37 -14.61
C HIS A 99 11.02 0.29 -15.24
N THR A 100 11.33 1.46 -14.71
CA THR A 100 12.56 2.25 -14.90
C THR A 100 13.04 2.71 -13.53
N GLU A 101 14.26 3.25 -13.41
CA GLU A 101 14.91 3.55 -12.12
C GLU A 101 14.02 4.21 -11.04
N PHE A 102 13.23 5.23 -11.38
CA PHE A 102 12.36 5.94 -10.43
C PHE A 102 10.90 6.04 -10.90
N GLY A 103 10.46 5.15 -11.78
CA GLY A 103 9.12 5.22 -12.34
C GLY A 103 8.90 4.19 -13.42
N PHE A 104 8.09 4.54 -14.42
CA PHE A 104 7.66 3.61 -15.45
C PHE A 104 7.75 4.24 -16.84
N ALA A 105 8.08 3.40 -17.81
CA ALA A 105 8.19 3.80 -19.21
C ALA A 105 6.89 4.46 -19.69
N ASN A 106 7.02 5.44 -20.58
CA ASN A 106 5.90 6.21 -21.08
C ASN A 106 4.80 5.28 -21.64
N ASN A 107 3.54 5.56 -21.28
CA ASN A 107 2.36 4.79 -21.68
C ASN A 107 2.38 3.29 -21.31
N SER A 108 3.23 2.87 -20.36
CA SER A 108 3.24 1.47 -19.89
C SER A 108 2.39 1.24 -18.64
N MET A 109 1.99 2.29 -17.93
CA MET A 109 1.22 2.17 -16.69
C MET A 109 -0.21 1.73 -16.94
N ALA A 110 -0.65 0.76 -16.14
CA ALA A 110 -2.03 0.31 -16.08
C ALA A 110 -2.43 -0.03 -14.64
N LEU A 111 -3.74 0.07 -14.37
CA LEU A 111 -4.36 -0.52 -13.20
C LEU A 111 -4.84 -1.93 -13.55
N PHE A 112 -4.25 -2.93 -12.94
CA PHE A 112 -4.71 -4.31 -13.06
C PHE A 112 -5.72 -4.60 -11.96
N VAL A 113 -6.76 -5.36 -12.31
CA VAL A 113 -7.68 -5.93 -11.32
C VAL A 113 -7.44 -7.42 -11.26
N VAL A 114 -7.11 -7.92 -10.08
CA VAL A 114 -6.77 -9.32 -9.84
C VAL A 114 -7.77 -9.93 -8.87
N LYS A 115 -8.41 -11.03 -9.26
CA LYS A 115 -9.21 -11.85 -8.35
C LYS A 115 -8.31 -12.83 -7.62
N VAL A 116 -8.22 -12.71 -6.30
CA VAL A 116 -7.36 -13.57 -5.46
C VAL A 116 -8.23 -14.46 -4.58
N THR A 117 -8.04 -15.77 -4.63
CA THR A 117 -8.90 -16.73 -3.89
C THR A 117 -8.10 -17.86 -3.27
N GLY A 118 -8.72 -18.55 -2.30
CA GLY A 118 -8.16 -19.72 -1.64
C GLY A 118 -7.33 -19.39 -0.39
N HIS A 119 -7.09 -20.41 0.43
CA HIS A 119 -6.22 -20.32 1.62
C HIS A 119 -4.74 -20.22 1.25
N GLN A 120 -4.35 -20.86 0.15
CA GLN A 120 -3.09 -20.61 -0.54
C GLN A 120 -3.43 -19.69 -1.72
N PRO A 121 -3.18 -18.38 -1.63
CA PRO A 121 -3.75 -17.41 -2.55
C PRO A 121 -3.27 -17.63 -3.99
N THR A 122 -4.22 -17.75 -4.92
CA THR A 122 -3.97 -17.74 -6.36
C THR A 122 -4.72 -16.59 -7.01
N GLY A 123 -4.13 -15.97 -8.03
CA GLY A 123 -4.64 -14.78 -8.67
C GLY A 123 -5.00 -15.00 -10.14
N ALA A 124 -6.14 -14.48 -10.55
CA ALA A 124 -6.53 -14.35 -11.96
C ALA A 124 -6.69 -12.85 -12.31
N VAL A 125 -6.00 -12.39 -13.35
CA VAL A 125 -6.20 -11.04 -13.87
C VAL A 125 -7.55 -10.98 -14.57
N VAL A 126 -8.44 -10.09 -14.11
CA VAL A 126 -9.80 -9.93 -14.67
C VAL A 126 -9.95 -8.66 -15.49
N ALA A 127 -9.09 -7.66 -15.26
CA ALA A 127 -9.03 -6.46 -16.09
C ALA A 127 -7.61 -5.88 -16.09
N SER A 128 -7.29 -5.16 -17.17
CA SER A 128 -6.14 -4.26 -17.27
C SER A 128 -6.64 -2.95 -17.87
N ILE A 129 -6.46 -1.85 -17.14
CA ILE A 129 -6.99 -0.54 -17.48
C ILE A 129 -5.78 0.38 -17.74
N PRO A 130 -5.48 0.71 -19.00
CA PRO A 130 -4.37 1.61 -19.32
C PRO A 130 -4.55 2.98 -18.68
N VAL A 131 -3.46 3.54 -18.17
CA VAL A 131 -3.43 4.89 -17.56
C VAL A 131 -2.38 5.72 -18.33
N PRO A 132 -2.69 6.13 -19.56
CA PRO A 132 -1.73 6.81 -20.44
C PRO A 132 -1.24 8.13 -19.83
N GLY A 133 -0.03 8.54 -20.21
CA GLY A 133 0.59 9.76 -19.70
C GLY A 133 0.86 9.77 -18.20
N THR A 134 0.91 8.61 -17.54
CA THR A 134 1.26 8.45 -16.11
C THR A 134 2.51 7.60 -15.99
N SER A 135 3.46 8.06 -15.18
CA SER A 135 4.77 7.40 -15.03
C SER A 135 5.05 6.89 -13.63
N MET A 136 4.18 7.13 -12.64
CA MET A 136 4.34 6.55 -11.30
C MET A 136 3.05 6.54 -10.50
N MET A 137 2.22 5.50 -10.65
CA MET A 137 1.05 5.28 -9.78
C MET A 137 1.50 4.69 -8.44
N ASN A 138 1.91 5.52 -7.50
CA ASN A 138 2.61 5.08 -6.29
C ASN A 138 1.63 4.49 -5.28
N GLY A 139 0.83 5.31 -4.59
CA GLY A 139 -0.23 4.88 -3.68
C GLY A 139 -1.60 4.70 -4.34
N LEU A 140 -2.36 3.70 -3.89
CA LEU A 140 -3.76 3.47 -4.27
C LEU A 140 -4.69 3.52 -3.05
N ALA A 141 -5.93 3.97 -3.26
CA ALA A 141 -7.01 3.84 -2.29
C ALA A 141 -8.37 3.71 -2.98
N ALA A 142 -9.11 2.64 -2.70
CA ALA A 142 -10.50 2.49 -3.14
C ALA A 142 -11.43 3.40 -2.33
N LEU A 143 -12.40 4.05 -2.98
CA LEU A 143 -13.37 4.91 -2.31
C LEU A 143 -14.34 4.07 -1.47
N PRO A 144 -14.49 4.30 -0.15
CA PRO A 144 -15.30 3.43 0.71
C PRO A 144 -16.77 3.30 0.29
N ARG A 145 -17.38 4.36 -0.25
CA ARG A 145 -18.79 4.37 -0.70
C ARG A 145 -18.96 4.07 -2.20
N ARG A 146 -17.86 3.97 -2.94
CA ARG A 146 -17.83 3.64 -4.38
C ARG A 146 -16.61 2.75 -4.63
N PRO A 147 -16.60 1.52 -4.08
CA PRO A 147 -15.37 0.76 -3.91
C PRO A 147 -14.78 0.23 -5.23
N PHE A 148 -15.50 0.37 -6.36
CA PHE A 148 -14.96 0.17 -7.71
C PHE A 148 -14.37 1.45 -8.32
N THR A 149 -14.23 2.51 -7.54
CA THR A 149 -13.52 3.73 -7.91
C THR A 149 -12.27 3.83 -7.06
N VAL A 150 -11.12 3.76 -7.70
CA VAL A 150 -9.81 3.80 -7.07
C VAL A 150 -9.19 5.17 -7.32
N LEU A 151 -8.64 5.77 -6.27
CA LEU A 151 -7.76 6.93 -6.36
C LEU A 151 -6.31 6.46 -6.46
N SER A 152 -5.53 7.10 -7.30
CA SER A 152 -4.10 6.82 -7.49
C SER A 152 -3.27 8.08 -7.36
N ALA A 153 -2.17 8.01 -6.62
CA ALA A 153 -1.16 9.05 -6.56
C ALA A 153 -0.22 8.93 -7.75
N ASP A 154 -0.24 9.90 -8.65
CA ASP A 154 0.77 10.02 -9.70
C ASP A 154 1.95 10.85 -9.19
N SER A 155 2.99 10.17 -8.69
CA SER A 155 4.11 10.81 -8.00
C SER A 155 4.92 11.75 -8.87
N ILE A 156 5.04 11.44 -10.16
CA ILE A 156 5.85 12.25 -11.07
C ILE A 156 5.02 13.40 -11.63
N GLY A 157 3.77 13.14 -12.04
CA GLY A 157 2.92 14.17 -12.63
C GLY A 157 2.20 15.08 -11.64
N GLY A 158 2.23 14.79 -10.33
CA GLY A 158 1.60 15.64 -9.31
C GLY A 158 0.07 15.66 -9.39
N ARG A 159 -0.52 14.49 -9.64
CA ARG A 159 -1.96 14.33 -9.86
C ARG A 159 -2.53 13.26 -8.95
N LEU A 160 -3.75 13.48 -8.51
CA LEU A 160 -4.59 12.43 -7.98
C LEU A 160 -5.50 11.96 -9.11
N LEU A 161 -5.26 10.75 -9.58
CA LEU A 161 -6.07 10.12 -10.63
C LEU A 161 -7.26 9.41 -9.98
N ARG A 162 -8.37 9.35 -10.70
CA ARG A 162 -9.54 8.54 -10.37
C ARG A 162 -9.77 7.55 -11.50
N ILE A 163 -9.89 6.29 -11.12
CA ILE A 163 -10.01 5.16 -12.03
C ILE A 163 -11.24 4.36 -11.62
N ASN A 164 -12.20 4.22 -12.52
CA ASN A 164 -13.38 3.39 -12.31
C ASN A 164 -13.12 1.99 -12.91
N THR A 165 -13.08 0.97 -12.06
CA THR A 165 -12.71 -0.39 -12.48
C THR A 165 -13.83 -1.14 -13.20
N LEU A 166 -15.06 -0.62 -13.22
CA LEU A 166 -16.19 -1.20 -13.97
C LEU A 166 -16.33 -0.59 -15.36
N THR A 167 -16.17 0.74 -15.47
CA THR A 167 -16.33 1.47 -16.73
C THR A 167 -15.00 1.70 -17.45
N HIS A 168 -13.89 1.40 -16.79
CA HIS A 168 -12.51 1.64 -17.23
C HIS A 168 -12.19 3.12 -17.50
N GLN A 169 -13.03 4.03 -17.00
CA GLN A 169 -12.78 5.47 -17.11
C GLN A 169 -11.64 5.88 -16.18
N VAL A 170 -10.77 6.74 -16.72
CA VAL A 170 -9.62 7.33 -16.02
C VAL A 170 -9.73 8.84 -16.19
N ASP A 171 -9.71 9.58 -15.08
CA ASP A 171 -9.67 11.04 -15.09
C ASP A 171 -8.81 11.62 -13.96
N VAL A 172 -8.50 12.91 -14.04
CA VAL A 172 -7.80 13.62 -12.95
C VAL A 172 -8.86 14.08 -11.95
N ALA A 173 -8.82 13.51 -10.74
CA ALA A 173 -9.72 13.93 -9.66
C ALA A 173 -9.27 15.25 -9.03
N TRP A 174 -7.96 15.44 -8.93
CA TRP A 174 -7.35 16.64 -8.37
C TRP A 174 -5.90 16.78 -8.84
N THR A 175 -5.44 18.02 -8.95
CA THR A 175 -4.04 18.34 -9.22
C THR A 175 -3.70 19.62 -8.46
N ASP A 176 -2.49 19.68 -7.94
CA ASP A 176 -1.96 20.84 -7.23
C ASP A 176 -0.43 20.83 -7.34
N PRO A 177 0.22 21.96 -7.66
CA PRO A 177 1.68 22.03 -7.70
C PRO A 177 2.37 21.55 -6.41
N ALA A 178 1.74 21.75 -5.24
CA ALA A 178 2.28 21.36 -3.95
C ALA A 178 2.37 19.83 -3.74
N ILE A 179 1.69 19.05 -4.57
CA ILE A 179 1.75 17.57 -4.54
C ILE A 179 2.59 16.98 -5.70
N GLY A 180 3.17 17.84 -6.53
CA GLY A 180 4.09 17.45 -7.60
C GLY A 180 5.50 17.14 -7.10
N SER A 181 6.35 16.67 -8.02
CA SER A 181 7.77 16.35 -7.75
C SER A 181 8.65 17.58 -7.49
N GLY A 182 8.12 18.79 -7.69
CA GLY A 182 8.88 20.05 -7.59
C GLY A 182 9.99 20.18 -8.64
N GLY A 183 9.95 19.38 -9.71
CA GLY A 183 11.01 19.39 -10.72
C GLY A 183 12.34 18.77 -10.26
N ASN A 184 12.39 18.09 -9.10
CA ASN A 184 13.60 17.43 -8.62
C ASN A 184 14.01 16.30 -9.58
N MET A 185 15.10 16.50 -10.33
CA MET A 185 15.55 15.55 -11.35
C MET A 185 16.24 14.30 -10.77
N ASN A 186 16.67 14.33 -9.50
CA ASN A 186 17.39 13.21 -8.88
C ASN A 186 16.43 12.17 -8.30
N ILE A 187 15.40 12.61 -7.58
CA ILE A 187 14.35 11.75 -7.03
C ILE A 187 13.01 12.46 -7.28
N PRO A 188 12.39 12.25 -8.47
CA PRO A 188 11.24 13.01 -8.96
C PRO A 188 9.91 12.53 -8.35
N LEU A 189 9.87 12.34 -7.03
CA LEU A 189 8.68 11.84 -6.32
C LEU A 189 7.99 12.95 -5.52
N GLY A 190 6.74 13.26 -5.88
CA GLY A 190 5.83 14.15 -5.16
C GLY A 190 4.88 13.40 -4.22
N ILE A 191 3.59 13.42 -4.53
CA ILE A 191 2.55 12.62 -3.88
C ILE A 191 2.88 11.14 -3.97
N ASN A 192 2.76 10.41 -2.87
CA ASN A 192 3.20 9.02 -2.78
C ASN A 192 2.07 8.15 -2.19
N GLY A 193 1.96 8.05 -0.88
CA GLY A 193 0.96 7.21 -0.21
C GLY A 193 -0.43 7.86 -0.14
N LEU A 194 -1.48 7.06 -0.31
CA LEU A 194 -2.88 7.43 -0.09
C LEU A 194 -3.50 6.60 1.03
N LYS A 195 -4.27 7.24 1.92
CA LYS A 195 -5.15 6.57 2.89
C LYS A 195 -6.44 7.33 3.07
N ILE A 196 -7.57 6.62 3.14
CA ILE A 196 -8.88 7.22 3.38
C ILE A 196 -9.34 6.83 4.79
N ARG A 197 -9.77 7.81 5.58
CA ARG A 197 -10.39 7.57 6.89
C ARG A 197 -11.60 8.49 7.07
N GLY A 198 -12.78 7.88 7.17
CA GLY A 198 -14.04 8.61 7.24
C GLY A 198 -14.25 9.46 5.98
N LYS A 199 -14.33 10.78 6.15
CA LYS A 199 -14.51 11.76 5.06
C LYS A 199 -13.20 12.37 4.54
N TRP A 200 -12.06 11.90 5.04
CA TRP A 200 -10.76 12.50 4.76
C TRP A 200 -9.89 11.57 3.91
N LEU A 201 -9.23 12.16 2.91
CA LEU A 201 -8.12 11.57 2.18
C LEU A 201 -6.82 12.15 2.75
N TYR A 202 -5.94 11.28 3.22
CA TYR A 202 -4.60 11.60 3.69
C TYR A 202 -3.58 11.25 2.61
N LEU A 203 -2.66 12.18 2.40
CA LEU A 203 -1.63 12.09 1.38
C LEU A 203 -0.26 12.12 2.06
N ALA A 204 0.64 11.24 1.64
CA ALA A 204 2.05 11.38 1.94
C ALA A 204 2.71 12.11 0.76
N CYS A 205 3.28 13.27 1.01
CA CYS A 205 3.99 14.05 0.00
C CYS A 205 5.43 14.23 0.47
N LYS A 206 6.39 14.15 -0.46
CA LYS A 206 7.74 14.65 -0.18
C LYS A 206 7.63 16.14 0.08
N ARG A 207 8.12 16.60 1.24
CA ARG A 207 8.14 18.03 1.57
C ARG A 207 9.05 18.73 0.56
N LEU A 208 8.47 19.60 -0.27
CA LEU A 208 9.24 20.59 -1.02
C LEU A 208 9.86 21.54 0.01
N SER A 209 11.18 21.70 -0.02
CA SER A 209 11.79 22.71 0.83
C SER A 209 11.34 24.10 0.32
N PRO A 210 11.21 25.13 1.18
CA PRO A 210 10.89 26.49 0.71
C PRO A 210 11.96 27.11 -0.20
N THR A 211 13.05 26.39 -0.48
CA THR A 211 14.24 26.87 -1.17
C THR A 211 14.56 26.10 -2.45
N ASP A 212 13.66 25.22 -2.91
CA ASP A 212 13.74 24.59 -4.23
C ASP A 212 13.05 25.45 -5.31
#